data_AF-A0A7R9ZQY9-F1
#
_entry.id   AF-A0A7R9ZQY9-F1
#
_cell.length_a   1.000
_cell.length_b   1.000
_cell.length_c   1.000
_cell.angle_alpha   90.00
_cell.angle_beta   90.00
_cell.angle_gamma   90.00
#
_symmetry.space_group_name_H-M   'P 1'
#
loop_
_entity.id
_entity.type
_entity.pdbx_description
1 polymer ?
#
loop_
_entity_poly.entity_id
_entity_poly.type
_entity_poly.pdbx_seq_one_letter_code
_entity_poly.pdbx_strand_id
1 'polypeptide(L)'
;SATPRTSKASCCDTHARKATAPPRSKAEKSTKIKIDEPPFKRTTPKNVPYTRSGDKGTSMLLTGERRRKDDPNFEALGSVDEVCCVVGVVYAHLDDDEDYGPLQDQLLDVMSRLFDVGSHVAKPRFVADDGKEFVANGVGDGISPELTEQLEGWINAMTDEMPELTSFILPTGAKAASHLHVARTVCRRTERRMIELVDDKTCDPNALQYVNRLSDYFFTAARWVNYCEGVPEIQYQRKLHSTQRQRIVRSLQKEKKDDD
;
A
#
# COMPACT_ATOMS: atom_id res chain seq x y z
N SER A 1 -22.49 -49.62 -49.11
CA SER A 1 -21.85 -49.94 -47.83
C SER A 1 -20.36 -50.15 -48.04
N ALA A 2 -19.58 -49.41 -47.25
CA ALA A 2 -18.19 -49.60 -46.79
C ALA A 2 -17.02 -49.91 -47.77
N THR A 3 -16.07 -48.97 -47.68
CA THR A 3 -14.64 -48.83 -48.03
C THR A 3 -13.68 -50.03 -47.92
N PRO A 4 -12.48 -49.95 -48.57
CA PRO A 4 -11.43 -50.96 -48.48
C PRO A 4 -10.06 -50.51 -47.92
N ARG A 5 -9.30 -51.53 -47.48
CA ARG A 5 -7.83 -51.79 -47.59
C ARG A 5 -6.81 -51.03 -46.71
N THR A 6 -5.97 -51.85 -46.07
CA THR A 6 -4.64 -51.52 -45.50
C THR A 6 -3.52 -52.21 -46.29
N SER A 7 -2.33 -51.60 -46.34
CA SER A 7 -1.10 -52.15 -46.94
C SER A 7 0.11 -51.90 -46.04
N LYS A 8 1.15 -52.74 -46.23
CA LYS A 8 2.35 -52.94 -45.41
C LYS A 8 3.52 -51.99 -45.77
N ALA A 9 4.45 -51.89 -44.80
CA ALA A 9 5.91 -52.10 -44.92
C ALA A 9 6.89 -50.92 -44.68
N SER A 10 7.76 -51.10 -43.66
CA SER A 10 9.24 -51.05 -43.66
C SER A 10 10.02 -49.83 -44.21
N CYS A 11 10.94 -49.27 -43.40
CA CYS A 11 12.25 -48.78 -43.89
C CYS A 11 13.32 -48.62 -42.79
N CYS A 12 14.56 -48.52 -43.24
CA CYS A 12 15.86 -48.86 -42.64
C CYS A 12 16.63 -47.76 -41.90
N ASP A 13 17.60 -48.27 -41.12
CA ASP A 13 18.99 -47.87 -40.82
C ASP A 13 19.56 -46.46 -41.06
N THR A 14 20.42 -46.15 -40.09
CA THR A 14 21.19 -44.96 -39.78
C THR A 14 22.42 -44.71 -40.68
N HIS A 15 22.61 -43.46 -41.11
CA HIS A 15 23.89 -42.90 -41.53
C HIS A 15 24.10 -41.48 -40.98
N ALA A 16 25.28 -41.26 -40.40
CA ALA A 16 25.71 -40.04 -39.74
C ALA A 16 26.03 -38.90 -40.73
N ARG A 17 25.62 -37.67 -40.41
CA ARG A 17 26.24 -36.42 -40.90
C ARG A 17 26.33 -35.39 -39.78
N LYS A 18 27.55 -34.90 -39.55
CA LYS A 18 27.90 -33.78 -38.65
C LYS A 18 27.06 -32.54 -38.96
N ALA A 19 26.31 -32.04 -37.99
CA ALA A 19 25.67 -30.74 -38.06
C ALA A 19 26.61 -29.68 -37.46
N THR A 20 27.13 -28.81 -38.33
CA THR A 20 27.86 -27.58 -38.03
C THR A 20 26.96 -26.58 -37.28
N ALA A 21 27.50 -25.99 -36.21
CA ALA A 21 26.83 -24.93 -35.44
C ALA A 21 26.59 -23.66 -36.30
N PRO A 22 25.47 -22.96 -36.14
CA PRO A 22 25.23 -21.69 -36.83
C PRO A 22 26.09 -20.55 -36.24
N PRO A 23 26.48 -19.55 -37.04
CA PRO A 23 27.37 -18.47 -36.62
C PRO A 23 26.70 -17.54 -35.61
N ARG A 24 27.46 -17.12 -34.58
CA ARG A 24 27.07 -16.10 -33.60
C ARG A 24 26.68 -14.81 -34.32
N SER A 25 25.43 -14.37 -34.14
CA SER A 25 24.97 -13.06 -34.58
C SER A 25 25.75 -11.96 -33.85
N LYS A 26 26.13 -10.92 -34.60
CA LYS A 26 26.84 -9.76 -34.09
C LYS A 26 25.96 -9.03 -33.07
N ALA A 27 26.55 -8.68 -31.93
CA ALA A 27 25.94 -7.90 -30.87
C ALA A 27 25.28 -6.62 -31.43
N GLU A 28 23.96 -6.53 -31.31
CA GLU A 28 23.23 -5.28 -31.49
C GLU A 28 23.60 -4.34 -30.34
N LYS A 29 24.14 -3.18 -30.70
CA LYS A 29 24.43 -2.11 -29.74
C LYS A 29 23.10 -1.60 -29.19
N SER A 30 22.81 -1.97 -27.95
CA SER A 30 21.76 -1.33 -27.14
C SER A 30 22.00 0.18 -27.10
N THR A 31 21.16 0.92 -27.82
CA THR A 31 21.04 2.37 -27.71
C THR A 31 20.47 2.69 -26.34
N LYS A 32 21.34 3.06 -25.40
CA LYS A 32 20.96 3.60 -24.10
C LYS A 32 20.14 4.87 -24.32
N ILE A 33 18.84 4.80 -24.05
CA ILE A 33 17.99 5.98 -23.87
C ILE A 33 18.52 6.67 -22.62
N LYS A 34 19.09 7.87 -22.77
CA LYS A 34 19.43 8.73 -21.64
C LYS A 34 18.14 9.29 -21.08
N ILE A 35 17.72 8.77 -19.95
CA ILE A 35 16.74 9.43 -19.09
C ILE A 35 17.55 10.52 -18.38
N ASP A 36 17.30 11.78 -18.71
CA ASP A 36 17.87 12.92 -17.99
C ASP A 36 17.21 12.99 -16.60
N GLU A 37 17.77 12.24 -15.66
CA GLU A 37 17.40 12.36 -14.24
C GLU A 37 17.82 13.75 -13.73
N PRO A 38 16.90 14.50 -13.08
CA PRO A 38 17.28 15.76 -12.44
C PRO A 38 18.35 15.50 -11.36
N PRO A 39 19.26 16.44 -11.09
CA PRO A 39 20.42 16.19 -10.24
C PRO A 39 19.99 15.95 -8.79
N PHE A 40 19.85 14.67 -8.41
CA PHE A 40 19.70 14.28 -7.02
C PHE A 40 21.04 14.54 -6.31
N LYS A 41 21.09 15.58 -5.46
CA LYS A 41 22.28 15.87 -4.64
C LYS A 41 22.58 14.63 -3.79
N ARG A 42 23.73 14.00 -4.02
CA ARG A 42 24.23 12.90 -3.18
C ARG A 42 24.25 13.35 -1.72
N THR A 43 23.47 12.67 -0.89
CA THR A 43 23.37 12.95 0.55
C THR A 43 24.57 12.41 1.35
N THR A 44 25.35 11.47 0.78
CA THR A 44 26.56 10.92 1.42
C THR A 44 27.66 10.57 0.40
N PRO A 45 28.95 10.68 0.77
CA PRO A 45 30.08 10.37 -0.11
C PRO A 45 30.34 8.86 -0.29
N LYS A 46 29.67 7.99 0.47
CA LYS A 46 29.68 6.52 0.34
C LYS A 46 28.25 6.00 0.49
N ASN A 47 27.92 4.86 -0.13
CA ASN A 47 26.66 4.11 0.06
C ASN A 47 26.54 3.50 1.48
N VAL A 48 26.89 4.27 2.51
CA VAL A 48 26.89 3.87 3.90
C VAL A 48 25.80 4.68 4.59
N PRO A 49 24.71 4.05 5.06
CA PRO A 49 23.53 4.75 5.53
C PRO A 49 23.70 5.43 6.90
N TYR A 50 24.85 5.29 7.57
CA TYR A 50 25.08 5.83 8.92
C TYR A 50 26.09 6.98 8.95
N THR A 51 25.76 8.03 9.71
CA THR A 51 26.64 9.20 9.93
C THR A 51 27.10 9.34 11.39
N ARG A 52 26.55 8.55 12.32
CA ARG A 52 26.73 8.67 13.79
C ARG A 52 26.31 10.00 14.42
N SER A 53 25.79 10.95 13.62
CA SER A 53 25.37 12.27 14.11
C SER A 53 24.14 12.25 15.02
N GLY A 54 23.44 11.11 15.10
CA GLY A 54 22.27 10.90 15.94
C GLY A 54 22.51 10.03 17.18
N ASP A 55 23.76 9.66 17.48
CA ASP A 55 24.11 8.76 18.60
C ASP A 55 23.82 9.39 19.97
N LYS A 56 23.77 10.73 20.03
CA LYS A 56 23.39 11.49 21.25
C LYS A 56 21.89 11.68 21.41
N GLY A 57 21.06 10.95 20.65
CA GLY A 57 19.60 11.03 20.76
C GLY A 57 18.96 12.24 20.07
N THR A 58 19.67 12.91 19.17
CA THR A 58 19.12 14.02 18.35
C THR A 58 19.10 13.67 16.87
N SER A 59 18.29 14.35 16.08
CA SER A 59 18.24 14.24 14.62
C SER A 59 17.91 15.62 14.02
N MET A 60 18.02 15.73 12.70
CA MET A 60 17.79 16.97 11.97
C MET A 60 16.51 16.86 11.15
N LEU A 61 15.62 17.84 11.28
CA LEU A 61 14.43 18.01 10.45
C LEU A 61 14.82 18.44 9.04
N LEU A 62 13.87 18.39 8.11
CA LEU A 62 14.11 18.80 6.73
C LEU A 62 14.32 20.32 6.59
N THR A 63 13.95 21.09 7.61
CA THR A 63 14.28 22.52 7.77
C THR A 63 15.74 22.78 8.14
N GLY A 64 16.50 21.74 8.52
CA GLY A 64 17.85 21.87 9.08
C GLY A 64 17.90 22.05 10.60
N GLU A 65 16.74 22.23 11.25
CA GLU A 65 16.65 22.33 12.70
C GLU A 65 16.98 20.99 13.37
N ARG A 66 17.82 21.01 14.42
CA ARG A 66 18.18 19.81 15.18
C ARG A 66 17.34 19.71 16.45
N ARG A 67 16.57 18.62 16.57
CA ARG A 67 15.75 18.32 17.74
C ARG A 67 16.09 16.95 18.33
N ARG A 68 15.59 16.68 19.54
CA ARG A 68 15.70 15.35 20.15
C ARG A 68 14.83 14.35 19.38
N LYS A 69 15.20 13.08 19.36
CA LYS A 69 14.46 12.03 18.62
C LYS A 69 13.09 11.70 19.24
N ASP A 70 12.84 12.11 20.48
CA ASP A 70 11.56 12.01 21.19
C ASP A 70 10.66 13.24 20.98
N ASP A 71 11.04 14.17 20.09
CA ASP A 71 10.21 15.31 19.69
C ASP A 71 8.94 14.85 18.94
N PRO A 72 7.78 15.51 19.15
CA PRO A 72 6.52 15.15 18.50
C PRO A 72 6.60 15.04 16.97
N ASN A 73 7.41 15.86 16.30
CA ASN A 73 7.59 15.76 14.84
C ASN A 73 8.26 14.45 14.43
N PHE A 74 9.26 13.96 15.19
CA PHE A 74 9.91 12.69 14.88
C PHE A 74 9.04 11.49 15.24
N GLU A 75 8.25 11.56 16.31
CA GLU A 75 7.27 10.53 16.67
C GLU A 75 6.19 10.39 15.59
N ALA A 76 5.65 11.51 15.11
CA ALA A 76 4.68 11.51 14.01
C ALA A 76 5.32 11.02 12.70
N LEU A 77 6.53 11.49 12.36
CA LEU A 77 7.25 11.08 11.16
C LEU A 77 7.54 9.56 11.15
N GLY A 78 8.02 9.03 12.28
CA GLY A 78 8.25 7.59 12.44
C GLY A 78 6.96 6.78 12.38
N SER A 79 5.86 7.31 12.92
CA SER A 79 4.55 6.65 12.83
C SER A 79 4.01 6.63 11.40
N VAL A 80 4.24 7.67 10.59
CA VAL A 80 3.89 7.68 9.14
C VAL A 80 4.71 6.64 8.38
N ASP A 81 6.02 6.57 8.64
CA ASP A 81 6.92 5.58 8.03
C ASP A 81 6.52 4.14 8.39
N GLU A 82 6.10 3.92 9.64
CA GLU A 82 5.59 2.62 10.09
C GLU A 82 4.32 2.20 9.34
N VAL A 83 3.37 3.13 9.07
CA VAL A 83 2.20 2.83 8.23
C VAL A 83 2.66 2.40 6.83
N CYS A 84 3.59 3.14 6.22
CA CYS A 84 4.11 2.84 4.89
C CYS A 84 4.75 1.44 4.83
N CYS A 85 5.54 1.08 5.85
CA CYS A 85 6.12 -0.26 5.97
C CYS A 85 5.06 -1.36 6.08
N VAL A 86 4.00 -1.15 6.88
CA VAL A 86 2.89 -2.12 6.99
C VAL A 86 2.16 -2.26 5.64
N VAL A 87 1.95 -1.18 4.90
CA VAL A 87 1.38 -1.25 3.54
C VAL A 87 2.28 -2.06 2.60
N GLY A 88 3.61 -1.92 2.70
CA GLY A 88 4.54 -2.76 1.96
C GLY A 88 4.42 -4.26 2.29
N VAL A 89 4.16 -4.60 3.56
CA VAL A 89 3.88 -6.00 3.96
C VAL A 89 2.55 -6.50 3.39
N VAL A 90 1.51 -5.66 3.36
CA VAL A 90 0.23 -5.99 2.70
C VAL A 90 0.47 -6.29 1.23
N TYR A 91 1.18 -5.40 0.52
CA TYR A 91 1.47 -5.56 -0.90
C TYR A 91 2.18 -6.89 -1.19
N ALA A 92 3.16 -7.27 -0.37
CA ALA A 92 3.87 -8.54 -0.49
C ALA A 92 3.04 -9.79 -0.12
N HIS A 93 1.85 -9.61 0.46
CA HIS A 93 0.93 -10.69 0.82
C HIS A 93 -0.24 -10.85 -0.12
N LEU A 94 -0.42 -9.96 -1.11
CA LEU A 94 -1.40 -10.14 -2.16
C LEU A 94 -0.98 -11.33 -3.04
N ASP A 95 -1.95 -12.19 -3.37
CA ASP A 95 -1.74 -13.36 -4.23
C ASP A 95 -1.76 -12.95 -5.71
N ASP A 96 -0.69 -13.22 -6.46
CA ASP A 96 -0.61 -12.85 -7.88
C ASP A 96 -1.64 -13.59 -8.76
N ASP A 97 -2.21 -14.69 -8.28
CA ASP A 97 -3.24 -15.47 -8.99
C ASP A 97 -4.67 -14.92 -8.80
N GLU A 98 -4.88 -14.00 -7.86
CA GLU A 98 -6.19 -13.42 -7.53
C GLU A 98 -6.39 -12.03 -8.16
N ASP A 99 -7.63 -11.73 -8.58
CA ASP A 99 -7.97 -10.41 -9.14
C ASP A 99 -8.49 -9.46 -8.05
N TYR A 100 -7.62 -8.55 -7.61
CA TYR A 100 -7.97 -7.48 -6.68
C TYR A 100 -8.39 -6.18 -7.37
N GLY A 101 -8.56 -6.17 -8.69
CA GLY A 101 -8.77 -4.97 -9.48
C GLY A 101 -7.61 -3.96 -9.31
N PRO A 102 -7.88 -2.66 -9.09
CA PRO A 102 -6.83 -1.64 -8.99
C PRO A 102 -6.09 -1.61 -7.64
N LEU A 103 -6.37 -2.53 -6.70
CA LEU A 103 -5.87 -2.45 -5.32
C LEU A 103 -4.34 -2.34 -5.25
N GLN A 104 -3.60 -3.13 -6.03
CA GLN A 104 -2.13 -3.12 -6.01
C GLN A 104 -1.57 -1.72 -6.35
N ASP A 105 -2.09 -1.09 -7.40
CA ASP A 105 -1.70 0.26 -7.80
C ASP A 105 -2.10 1.31 -6.75
N GLN A 106 -3.29 1.15 -6.15
CA GLN A 106 -3.74 2.02 -5.06
C GLN A 106 -2.81 1.94 -3.84
N LEU A 107 -2.33 0.75 -3.46
CA LEU A 107 -1.41 0.59 -2.33
C LEU A 107 -0.06 1.27 -2.62
N LEU A 108 0.45 1.19 -3.86
CA LEU A 108 1.68 1.88 -4.25
C LEU A 108 1.51 3.41 -4.27
N ASP A 109 0.34 3.90 -4.71
CA ASP A 109 0.02 5.33 -4.61
C ASP A 109 -0.07 5.77 -3.14
N VAL A 110 -0.76 5.01 -2.28
CA VAL A 110 -0.83 5.28 -0.83
C VAL A 110 0.57 5.35 -0.22
N MET A 111 1.47 4.43 -0.53
CA MET A 111 2.86 4.49 -0.05
C MET A 111 3.56 5.77 -0.51
N SER A 112 3.34 6.19 -1.75
CA SER A 112 3.90 7.44 -2.29
C SER A 112 3.32 8.66 -1.58
N ARG A 113 2.00 8.71 -1.35
CA ARG A 113 1.34 9.79 -0.60
C ARG A 113 1.79 9.84 0.85
N LEU A 114 2.09 8.70 1.49
CA LEU A 114 2.64 8.67 2.84
C LEU A 114 4.04 9.30 2.93
N PHE A 115 4.86 9.20 1.87
CA PHE A 115 6.11 9.97 1.78
C PHE A 115 5.85 11.48 1.71
N ASP A 116 4.84 11.90 0.95
CA ASP A 116 4.45 13.32 0.87
C ASP A 116 3.99 13.80 2.25
N VAL A 117 3.09 13.07 2.93
CA VAL A 117 2.65 13.36 4.31
C VAL A 117 3.84 13.45 5.27
N GLY A 118 4.77 12.49 5.21
CA GLY A 118 5.99 12.51 6.02
C GLY A 118 6.84 13.77 5.77
N SER A 119 6.92 14.24 4.52
CA SER A 119 7.64 15.47 4.18
C SER A 119 7.05 16.72 4.84
N HIS A 120 5.72 16.77 4.98
CA HIS A 120 5.01 17.85 5.67
C HIS A 120 5.25 17.80 7.18
N VAL A 121 5.20 16.61 7.79
CA VAL A 121 5.50 16.41 9.21
C VAL A 121 6.96 16.78 9.54
N ALA A 122 7.89 16.51 8.62
CA ALA A 122 9.32 16.79 8.78
C ALA A 122 9.70 18.27 8.54
N LYS A 123 8.77 19.12 8.11
CA LYS A 123 8.96 20.55 7.86
C LYS A 123 8.02 21.42 8.71
N PRO A 124 8.08 21.35 10.06
CA PRO A 124 7.28 22.23 10.89
C PRO A 124 7.63 23.69 10.63
N ARG A 125 6.63 24.54 10.41
CA ARG A 125 6.82 25.98 10.30
C ARG A 125 6.15 26.67 11.48
N PHE A 126 6.95 27.41 12.25
CA PHE A 126 6.42 28.45 13.13
C PHE A 126 6.27 29.71 12.30
N VAL A 127 5.04 30.21 12.16
CA VAL A 127 4.85 31.56 11.64
C VAL A 127 5.43 32.51 12.70
N ALA A 128 6.55 33.16 12.38
CA ALA A 128 6.93 34.36 13.08
C ALA A 128 5.90 35.45 12.72
N ASP A 129 5.29 36.01 13.74
CA ASP A 129 4.28 37.07 13.74
C ASP A 129 2.82 36.72 13.36
N ASP A 130 1.98 36.92 14.39
CA ASP A 130 0.64 37.48 14.32
C ASP A 130 -0.43 36.67 13.55
N GLY A 131 -0.72 35.47 14.05
CA GLY A 131 -2.09 34.92 13.98
C GLY A 131 -2.62 34.51 12.61
N LYS A 132 -1.77 34.29 11.61
CA LYS A 132 -2.21 33.86 10.27
C LYS A 132 -2.14 32.35 10.05
N GLU A 133 -3.01 31.90 9.15
CA GLU A 133 -3.32 30.53 8.75
C GLU A 133 -2.09 29.70 8.33
N PHE A 134 -2.25 28.36 8.34
CA PHE A 134 -1.24 27.43 7.84
C PHE A 134 -0.92 27.73 6.36
N VAL A 135 0.37 27.77 6.00
CA VAL A 135 0.83 27.93 4.62
C VAL A 135 1.64 26.71 4.23
N ALA A 136 1.12 25.94 3.27
CA ALA A 136 1.73 24.72 2.79
C ALA A 136 3.09 24.96 2.08
N ASN A 137 4.12 24.19 2.43
CA ASN A 137 5.47 24.26 1.84
C ASN A 137 6.24 22.92 1.87
N GLY A 138 5.51 21.79 1.83
CA GLY A 138 6.04 20.45 1.65
C GLY A 138 6.56 20.21 0.22
N VAL A 139 6.63 18.95 -0.22
CA VAL A 139 6.78 18.67 -1.66
C VAL A 139 5.46 19.05 -2.33
N GLY A 140 5.47 19.95 -3.32
CA GLY A 140 4.29 20.22 -4.16
C GLY A 140 3.20 21.12 -3.57
N ASP A 141 3.54 22.18 -2.83
CA ASP A 141 2.60 23.22 -2.35
C ASP A 141 1.48 22.76 -1.39
N GLY A 142 1.52 21.55 -0.83
CA GLY A 142 0.48 21.07 0.10
C GLY A 142 0.05 19.63 -0.16
N ILE A 143 -0.68 19.06 0.80
CA ILE A 143 -1.50 17.89 0.51
C ILE A 143 -2.81 18.39 -0.13
N SER A 144 -3.04 17.99 -1.38
CA SER A 144 -4.26 18.30 -2.13
C SER A 144 -5.49 17.67 -1.48
N PRO A 145 -6.59 18.40 -1.25
CA PRO A 145 -7.85 17.82 -0.77
C PRO A 145 -8.37 16.68 -1.66
N GLU A 146 -8.09 16.74 -2.96
CA GLU A 146 -8.45 15.74 -3.97
C GLU A 146 -7.88 14.35 -3.66
N LEU A 147 -6.77 14.27 -2.92
CA LEU A 147 -6.23 12.98 -2.47
C LEU A 147 -7.15 12.28 -1.47
N THR A 148 -7.85 13.05 -0.64
CA THR A 148 -8.85 12.52 0.29
C THR A 148 -10.10 12.07 -0.47
N GLU A 149 -10.55 12.88 -1.44
CA GLU A 149 -11.67 12.53 -2.33
C GLU A 149 -11.39 11.28 -3.16
N GLN A 150 -10.13 11.08 -3.59
CA GLN A 150 -9.68 9.89 -4.28
C GLN A 150 -9.83 8.64 -3.41
N LEU A 151 -9.44 8.70 -2.13
CA LEU A 151 -9.66 7.59 -1.18
C LEU A 151 -11.15 7.29 -1.01
N GLU A 152 -11.99 8.32 -0.92
CA GLU A 152 -13.45 8.16 -0.83
C GLU A 152 -14.02 7.48 -2.08
N GLY A 153 -13.56 7.86 -3.27
CA GLY A 153 -13.91 7.20 -4.52
C GLY A 153 -13.55 5.71 -4.54
N TRP A 154 -12.37 5.35 -4.07
CA TRP A 154 -11.94 3.95 -3.96
C TRP A 154 -12.75 3.17 -2.92
N ILE A 155 -13.05 3.78 -1.77
CA ILE A 155 -13.89 3.18 -0.73
C ILE A 155 -15.27 2.88 -1.30
N ASN A 156 -15.88 3.83 -2.01
CA ASN A 156 -17.21 3.66 -2.61
C ASN A 156 -17.20 2.53 -3.64
N ALA A 157 -16.23 2.52 -4.57
CA ALA A 157 -16.12 1.49 -5.60
C ALA A 157 -16.01 0.06 -5.03
N MET A 158 -15.19 -0.15 -3.99
CA MET A 158 -15.10 -1.45 -3.32
C MET A 158 -16.39 -1.80 -2.56
N THR A 159 -17.00 -0.81 -1.91
CA THR A 159 -18.20 -1.00 -1.08
C THR A 159 -19.42 -1.38 -1.92
N ASP A 160 -19.57 -0.79 -3.11
CA ASP A 160 -20.70 -1.05 -4.02
C ASP A 160 -20.72 -2.50 -4.52
N GLU A 161 -19.56 -3.14 -4.63
CA GLU A 161 -19.44 -4.53 -5.07
C GLU A 161 -19.66 -5.53 -3.93
N MET A 162 -19.23 -5.19 -2.71
CA MET A 162 -19.29 -6.07 -1.54
C MET A 162 -20.69 -6.13 -0.89
N PRO A 163 -21.02 -7.23 -0.19
CA PRO A 163 -22.23 -7.29 0.62
C PRO A 163 -22.25 -6.25 1.76
N GLU A 164 -23.46 -5.78 2.05
CA GLU A 164 -23.72 -4.78 3.09
C GLU A 164 -23.18 -5.21 4.47
N LEU A 165 -22.46 -4.30 5.12
CA LEU A 165 -21.94 -4.50 6.46
C LEU A 165 -23.00 -4.16 7.52
N THR A 166 -23.73 -5.17 7.99
CA THR A 166 -24.79 -4.96 9.01
C THR A 166 -24.34 -5.18 10.46
N SER A 167 -23.07 -5.53 10.70
CA SER A 167 -22.52 -5.78 12.03
C SER A 167 -21.01 -5.54 12.08
N PHE A 168 -20.45 -5.28 13.26
CA PHE A 168 -19.00 -5.27 13.44
C PHE A 168 -18.38 -6.63 13.07
N ILE A 169 -17.23 -6.58 12.41
CA ILE A 169 -16.44 -7.75 12.04
C ILE A 169 -15.18 -7.85 12.88
N LEU A 170 -14.72 -9.07 13.13
CA LEU A 170 -13.41 -9.30 13.73
C LEU A 170 -12.32 -9.06 12.68
N PRO A 171 -11.18 -8.46 13.06
CA PRO A 171 -10.08 -8.20 12.14
C PRO A 171 -9.33 -9.50 11.82
N THR A 172 -9.90 -10.31 10.92
CA THR A 172 -9.43 -11.65 10.54
C THR A 172 -9.67 -11.87 9.05
N GLY A 173 -9.13 -12.96 8.51
CA GLY A 173 -9.39 -13.41 7.15
C GLY A 173 -8.08 -13.78 6.46
N ALA A 174 -7.94 -13.40 5.20
CA ALA A 174 -6.72 -13.53 4.43
C ALA A 174 -5.51 -12.87 5.12
N LYS A 175 -4.30 -13.26 4.68
CA LYS A 175 -3.05 -12.69 5.23
C LYS A 175 -2.97 -11.19 4.94
N ALA A 176 -3.23 -10.77 3.70
CA ALA A 176 -3.25 -9.37 3.32
C ALA A 176 -4.37 -8.61 4.04
N ALA A 177 -5.58 -9.16 4.13
CA ALA A 177 -6.69 -8.56 4.87
C ALA A 177 -6.38 -8.33 6.36
N SER A 178 -5.75 -9.31 7.01
CA SER A 178 -5.35 -9.20 8.41
C SER A 178 -4.29 -8.11 8.62
N HIS A 179 -3.32 -7.99 7.70
CA HIS A 179 -2.33 -6.91 7.74
C HIS A 179 -2.93 -5.54 7.40
N LEU A 180 -3.95 -5.46 6.54
CA LEU A 180 -4.70 -4.21 6.31
C LEU A 180 -5.42 -3.74 7.58
N HIS A 181 -5.95 -4.66 8.39
CA HIS A 181 -6.46 -4.30 9.70
C HIS A 181 -5.38 -3.82 10.67
N VAL A 182 -4.15 -4.36 10.60
CA VAL A 182 -3.01 -3.81 11.33
C VAL A 182 -2.70 -2.40 10.83
N ALA A 183 -2.58 -2.21 9.51
CA ALA A 183 -2.35 -0.92 8.87
C ALA A 183 -3.36 0.14 9.34
N ARG A 184 -4.65 -0.22 9.36
CA ARG A 184 -5.73 0.61 9.91
C ARG A 184 -5.45 1.06 11.36
N THR A 185 -5.03 0.16 12.23
CA THR A 185 -4.77 0.51 13.64
C THR A 185 -3.52 1.36 13.82
N VAL A 186 -2.46 1.10 13.05
CA VAL A 186 -1.23 1.91 13.04
C VAL A 186 -1.53 3.29 12.47
N CYS A 187 -2.29 3.39 11.38
CA CYS A 187 -2.75 4.63 10.77
C CYS A 187 -3.54 5.50 11.76
N ARG A 188 -4.46 4.91 12.53
CA ARG A 188 -5.16 5.63 13.62
C ARG A 188 -4.23 6.06 14.75
N ARG A 189 -3.13 5.33 15.01
CA ARG A 189 -2.11 5.78 15.96
C ARG A 189 -1.34 6.98 15.40
N THR A 190 -0.95 6.94 14.14
CA THR A 190 -0.31 8.04 13.42
C THR A 190 -1.17 9.30 13.44
N GLU A 191 -2.47 9.17 13.15
CA GLU A 191 -3.45 10.25 13.26
C GLU A 191 -3.36 10.95 14.62
N ARG A 192 -3.39 10.20 15.73
CA ARG A 192 -3.27 10.77 17.08
C ARG A 192 -1.95 11.49 17.34
N ARG A 193 -0.87 11.13 16.66
CA ARG A 193 0.43 11.83 16.75
C ARG A 193 0.46 13.11 15.92
N MET A 194 -0.35 13.18 14.87
CA MET A 194 -0.44 14.36 14.01
C MET A 194 -1.37 15.44 14.57
N ILE A 195 -2.37 15.10 15.38
CA ILE A 195 -3.33 16.05 15.97
C ILE A 195 -2.60 17.21 16.67
N GLU A 196 -1.67 16.91 17.58
CA GLU A 196 -0.90 17.93 18.31
C GLU A 196 -0.14 18.86 17.34
N LEU A 197 0.45 18.30 16.28
CA LEU A 197 1.19 19.08 15.29
C LEU A 197 0.30 20.00 14.46
N VAL A 198 -0.92 19.57 14.15
CA VAL A 198 -1.92 20.39 13.42
C VAL A 198 -2.50 21.47 14.33
N ASP A 199 -2.80 21.14 15.58
CA ASP A 199 -3.28 22.11 16.58
C ASP A 199 -2.24 23.23 16.81
N ASP A 200 -0.95 22.85 16.86
CA ASP A 200 0.18 23.78 16.91
C ASP A 200 0.48 24.48 15.58
N LYS A 201 -0.31 24.21 14.53
CA LYS A 201 -0.17 24.77 13.17
C LYS A 201 1.18 24.48 12.50
N THR A 202 1.83 23.40 12.90
CA THR A 202 3.12 22.96 12.34
C THR A 202 2.98 21.86 11.29
N CYS A 203 1.80 21.27 11.15
CA CYS A 203 1.48 20.27 10.13
C CYS A 203 0.25 20.67 9.31
N ASP A 204 0.18 20.17 8.07
CA ASP A 204 -0.90 20.44 7.14
C ASP A 204 -2.20 19.76 7.60
N PRO A 205 -3.30 20.50 7.83
CA PRO A 205 -4.59 19.91 8.20
C PRO A 205 -5.14 18.96 7.12
N ASN A 206 -4.79 19.14 5.85
CA ASN A 206 -5.18 18.21 4.78
C ASN A 206 -4.44 16.88 4.90
N ALA A 207 -3.19 16.89 5.40
CA ALA A 207 -2.46 15.65 5.69
C ALA A 207 -3.15 14.84 6.79
N LEU A 208 -3.65 15.51 7.83
CA LEU A 208 -4.42 14.86 8.89
C LEU A 208 -5.75 14.30 8.37
N GLN A 209 -6.47 15.04 7.53
CA GLN A 209 -7.70 14.55 6.87
C GLN A 209 -7.44 13.32 6.00
N TYR A 210 -6.37 13.35 5.20
CA TYR A 210 -5.95 12.21 4.38
C TYR A 210 -5.67 10.98 5.24
N VAL A 211 -4.89 11.12 6.33
CA VAL A 211 -4.57 10.00 7.25
C VAL A 211 -5.81 9.47 7.97
N ASN A 212 -6.74 10.35 8.36
CA ASN A 212 -8.02 9.94 8.93
C ASN A 212 -8.80 9.05 7.95
N ARG A 213 -8.99 9.53 6.71
CA ARG A 213 -9.70 8.79 5.64
C ARG A 213 -8.98 7.53 5.21
N LEU A 214 -7.65 7.53 5.25
CA LEU A 214 -6.84 6.35 4.92
C LEU A 214 -7.11 5.18 5.87
N SER A 215 -7.48 5.45 7.14
CA SER A 215 -7.88 4.39 8.06
C SER A 215 -9.20 3.72 7.67
N ASP A 216 -10.14 4.47 7.08
CA ASP A 216 -11.38 3.93 6.50
C ASP A 216 -11.07 3.12 5.24
N TYR A 217 -10.18 3.63 4.38
CA TYR A 217 -9.70 2.90 3.20
C TYR A 217 -9.10 1.54 3.58
N PHE A 218 -8.22 1.48 4.57
CA PHE A 218 -7.65 0.20 5.01
C PHE A 218 -8.69 -0.75 5.60
N PHE A 219 -9.75 -0.24 6.23
CA PHE A 219 -10.87 -1.08 6.67
C PHE A 219 -11.58 -1.69 5.46
N THR A 220 -11.96 -0.88 4.48
CA THR A 220 -12.67 -1.32 3.28
C THR A 220 -11.82 -2.25 2.42
N ALA A 221 -10.54 -1.94 2.23
CA ALA A 221 -9.59 -2.77 1.50
C ALA A 221 -9.40 -4.15 2.17
N ALA A 222 -9.40 -4.22 3.51
CA ALA A 222 -9.32 -5.51 4.21
C ALA A 222 -10.52 -6.42 3.88
N ARG A 223 -11.72 -5.82 3.82
CA ARG A 223 -12.94 -6.53 3.39
C ARG A 223 -12.87 -6.93 1.92
N TRP A 224 -12.36 -6.04 1.07
CA TRP A 224 -12.20 -6.27 -0.36
C TRP A 224 -11.27 -7.46 -0.65
N VAL A 225 -10.13 -7.54 0.03
CA VAL A 225 -9.23 -8.69 -0.09
C VAL A 225 -9.93 -9.99 0.31
N ASN A 226 -10.65 -10.00 1.43
CA ASN A 226 -11.44 -11.17 1.83
C ASN A 226 -12.52 -11.52 0.79
N TYR A 227 -13.15 -10.52 0.16
CA TYR A 227 -14.16 -10.70 -0.89
C TYR A 227 -13.56 -11.36 -2.13
N CYS A 228 -12.42 -10.86 -2.62
CA CYS A 228 -11.70 -11.40 -3.77
C CYS A 228 -11.26 -12.85 -3.50
N GLU A 229 -10.59 -13.11 -2.38
CA GLU A 229 -10.09 -14.45 -2.02
C GLU A 229 -11.21 -15.42 -1.57
N GLY A 230 -12.47 -14.99 -1.53
CA GLY A 230 -13.60 -15.81 -1.06
C GLY A 230 -13.52 -16.20 0.42
N VAL A 231 -12.73 -15.48 1.21
CA VAL A 231 -12.56 -15.72 2.65
C VAL A 231 -13.70 -15.05 3.43
N PRO A 232 -14.47 -15.80 4.23
CA PRO A 232 -15.62 -15.21 4.91
C PRO A 232 -15.23 -14.34 6.11
N GLU A 233 -16.04 -13.33 6.38
CA GLU A 233 -15.88 -12.45 7.54
C GLU A 233 -16.53 -13.04 8.79
N ILE A 234 -15.87 -12.87 9.94
CA ILE A 234 -16.38 -13.32 11.23
C ILE A 234 -17.03 -12.15 11.96
N GLN A 235 -18.32 -12.29 12.29
CA GLN A 235 -19.02 -11.25 13.03
C GLN A 235 -18.57 -11.19 14.50
N TYR A 236 -18.47 -9.96 15.02
CA TYR A 236 -18.31 -9.74 16.45
C TYR A 236 -19.56 -10.21 17.21
N GLN A 237 -19.35 -10.97 18.28
CA GLN A 237 -20.42 -11.46 19.14
C GLN A 237 -20.41 -10.75 20.49
N ARG A 238 -21.43 -9.94 20.74
CA ARG A 238 -21.68 -9.37 22.07
C ARG A 238 -22.38 -10.43 22.94
N LYS A 239 -21.67 -11.03 23.90
CA LYS A 239 -22.31 -11.91 24.90
C LYS A 239 -23.22 -11.06 25.80
N LEU A 240 -24.53 -11.26 25.69
CA LEU A 240 -25.50 -10.65 26.61
C LEU A 240 -25.93 -11.61 27.75
N HIS A 241 -25.90 -12.94 27.55
CA HIS A 241 -26.16 -13.94 28.61
C HIS A 241 -25.45 -15.29 28.32
N SER A 242 -25.36 -16.15 29.34
CA SER A 242 -24.44 -17.30 29.52
C SER A 242 -24.52 -18.48 28.53
N THR A 243 -25.31 -18.41 27.47
CA THR A 243 -25.40 -19.50 26.49
C THR A 243 -24.51 -19.17 25.29
N GLN A 244 -23.45 -19.96 25.12
CA GLN A 244 -22.45 -19.79 24.07
C GLN A 244 -23.08 -20.05 22.69
N ARG A 245 -23.52 -18.99 21.98
CA ARG A 245 -23.98 -19.11 20.59
C ARG A 245 -22.79 -19.39 19.67
N GLN A 246 -22.97 -20.23 18.65
CA GLN A 246 -21.96 -20.53 17.62
C GLN A 246 -21.56 -19.25 16.86
N ARG A 247 -20.30 -19.15 16.40
CA ARG A 247 -19.81 -18.00 15.61
C ARG A 247 -20.58 -17.87 14.30
N ILE A 248 -21.01 -16.65 13.97
CA ILE A 248 -21.64 -16.36 12.68
C ILE A 248 -20.52 -15.99 11.71
N VAL A 249 -20.34 -16.83 10.70
CA VAL A 249 -19.41 -16.66 9.59
C VAL A 249 -20.25 -16.22 8.38
N ARG A 250 -19.93 -15.08 7.78
CA ARG A 250 -20.64 -14.59 6.59
C ARG A 250 -19.79 -14.78 5.34
N SER A 251 -20.36 -15.46 4.35
CA SER A 251 -19.82 -15.45 3.00
C SER A 251 -19.90 -14.05 2.42
N LEU A 252 -18.87 -13.66 1.70
CA LEU A 252 -18.78 -12.40 0.99
C LEU A 252 -19.21 -12.51 -0.47
N GLN A 253 -19.29 -13.72 -1.04
CA GLN A 253 -19.66 -13.92 -2.43
C GLN A 253 -21.19 -13.83 -2.60
N LYS A 254 -21.65 -13.04 -3.58
CA LYS A 254 -23.07 -13.00 -3.97
C LYS A 254 -23.47 -14.41 -4.45
N GLU A 255 -24.53 -14.99 -3.90
CA GLU A 255 -25.10 -16.23 -4.45
C GLU A 255 -25.45 -15.95 -5.91
N LYS A 256 -24.79 -16.66 -6.84
CA LYS A 256 -25.22 -16.68 -8.23
C LYS A 256 -26.65 -17.24 -8.21
N LYS A 257 -27.64 -16.40 -8.53
CA LYS A 257 -28.93 -16.91 -8.95
C LYS A 257 -28.67 -17.68 -10.24
N ASP A 258 -28.76 -19.00 -10.15
CA ASP A 258 -28.93 -19.84 -11.32
C ASP A 258 -30.29 -19.44 -11.93
N ASP A 259 -30.26 -18.62 -12.98
CA ASP A 259 -31.42 -18.36 -13.82
C ASP A 259 -31.61 -19.61 -14.71
N ASP A 260 -32.49 -20.51 -14.28
CA ASP A 260 -33.09 -21.60 -15.06
C ASP A 260 -34.22 -21.07 -15.98
#